data_AF-Q9FJB7-F1
#
_entry.id   AF-Q9FJB7-F1
#
_cell.length_a   1.000
_cell.length_b   1.000
_cell.length_c   1.000
_cell.angle_alpha   90.00
_cell.angle_beta   90.00
_cell.angle_gamma   90.00
#
_symmetry.space_group_name_H-M   'P 1'
#
loop_
_entity.id
_entity.type
_entity.pdbx_description
1 polymer ?
#
loop_
_entity_poly.entity_id
_entity_poly.type
_entity_poly.pdbx_seq_one_letter_code
_entity_poly.pdbx_strand_id
1 'polypeptide(L)'
;MDSRDSLSSDAVRDASSLSDDAAVLSVTSTLAKTALSYFQSGKFEECIDVLIQLDQMKHNDPKVLHNMAIAEYFKDGCSNSEKLVEVLKRVKKQSEQLSSAAKDQVEAANPGTNVSVSKDHFDRTVTTLNIAVTWFHLYHYSKSFSILEPLFQNIQRLDETIALQICFLLLDISLACRDAVNFLVSVVFTGLEVLKYSPTDLFRKWKIQPISMGCF
;
A
#
# COMPACT_ATOMS: atom_id res chain seq x y z
N MET A 1 5.80 61.66 37.49
CA MET A 1 4.81 60.62 37.15
C MET A 1 5.06 60.19 35.72
N ASP A 2 6.00 59.25 35.60
CA ASP A 2 6.20 58.18 34.62
C ASP A 2 5.93 58.41 33.13
N SER A 3 7.02 58.70 32.40
CA SER A 3 7.22 58.24 31.03
C SER A 3 7.82 56.84 31.08
N ARG A 4 7.10 55.84 30.56
CA ARG A 4 7.57 54.45 30.48
C ARG A 4 7.66 54.04 29.00
N ASP A 5 8.84 54.22 28.43
CA ASP A 5 9.26 53.51 27.24
C ASP A 5 9.46 52.03 27.60
N SER A 6 8.91 51.11 26.81
CA SER A 6 9.20 49.69 26.90
C SER A 6 9.42 49.15 25.50
N LEU A 7 10.70 49.00 25.18
CA LEU A 7 11.21 48.28 24.01
C LEU A 7 11.27 46.78 24.30
N SER A 8 10.80 46.02 23.31
CA SER A 8 11.31 44.73 22.79
C SER A 8 11.35 43.48 23.68
N SER A 9 10.61 42.47 23.21
CA SER A 9 10.88 41.01 23.16
C SER A 9 9.50 40.34 23.09
N ASP A 10 9.02 39.72 22.02
CA ASP A 10 9.58 38.61 21.26
C ASP A 10 8.79 38.45 19.96
N ALA A 11 9.46 38.45 18.81
CA ALA A 11 8.84 38.06 17.54
C ALA A 11 9.86 37.40 16.63
N VAL A 12 10.60 36.41 17.13
CA VAL A 12 11.47 35.55 16.29
C VAL A 12 11.50 34.12 16.83
N ARG A 13 10.36 33.43 16.83
CA ARG A 13 10.29 31.97 17.02
C ARG A 13 9.09 31.39 16.30
N ASP A 14 9.12 31.37 14.95
CA ASP A 14 8.24 30.44 14.20
C ASP A 14 8.71 30.11 12.77
N ALA A 15 9.98 30.37 12.44
CA ALA A 15 10.50 30.12 11.08
C ALA A 15 11.34 28.83 10.95
N SER A 16 11.67 28.16 12.06
CA SER A 16 12.59 27.00 12.07
C SER A 16 11.90 25.63 11.98
N SER A 17 10.61 25.51 12.34
CA SER A 17 9.89 24.23 12.30
C SER A 17 9.57 23.77 10.88
N LEU A 18 9.25 24.72 9.99
CA LEU A 18 8.89 24.44 8.60
C LEU A 18 10.07 23.96 7.74
N SER A 19 11.30 24.38 8.06
CA SER A 19 12.50 23.95 7.33
C SER A 19 12.94 22.52 7.68
N ASP A 20 12.75 22.13 8.94
CA ASP A 20 13.16 20.81 9.43
C ASP A 20 12.21 19.71 8.93
N ASP A 21 10.89 19.97 8.90
CA ASP A 21 9.90 19.02 8.37
C ASP A 21 10.09 18.75 6.87
N ALA A 22 10.41 19.78 6.08
CA ALA A 22 10.69 19.64 4.65
C ALA A 22 11.98 18.85 4.38
N ALA A 23 13.02 19.06 5.21
CA ALA A 23 14.27 18.32 5.13
C ALA A 23 14.06 16.84 5.49
N VAL A 24 13.30 16.54 6.55
CA VAL A 24 12.95 15.17 6.97
C VAL A 24 12.11 14.47 5.90
N LEU A 25 11.14 15.16 5.28
CA LEU A 25 10.37 14.63 4.15
C LEU A 25 11.27 14.26 2.95
N SER A 26 12.23 15.12 2.61
CA SER A 26 13.20 14.85 1.52
C SER A 26 14.08 13.62 1.81
N VAL A 27 14.56 13.49 3.05
CA VAL A 27 15.36 12.34 3.48
C VAL A 27 14.53 11.05 3.44
N THR A 28 13.32 11.08 3.99
CA THR A 28 12.44 9.90 4.00
C THR A 28 12.02 9.46 2.59
N SER A 29 11.80 10.40 1.67
CA SER A 29 11.55 10.11 0.24
C SER A 29 12.76 9.44 -0.42
N THR A 30 13.97 9.86 -0.07
CA THR A 30 15.22 9.29 -0.59
C THR A 30 15.44 7.87 -0.05
N LEU A 31 15.21 7.65 1.24
CA LEU A 31 15.27 6.32 1.87
C LEU A 31 14.28 5.36 1.21
N ALA A 32 13.04 5.80 0.98
CA ALA A 32 12.03 5.00 0.31
C ALA A 32 12.42 4.58 -1.11
N LYS A 33 12.94 5.51 -1.92
CA LYS A 33 13.44 5.19 -3.27
C LYS A 33 14.60 4.20 -3.22
N THR A 34 15.46 4.32 -2.22
CA THR A 34 16.59 3.41 -1.99
C THR A 34 16.08 2.01 -1.61
N ALA A 35 15.14 1.90 -0.67
CA ALA A 35 14.51 0.64 -0.30
C ALA A 35 13.85 -0.04 -1.51
N LEU A 36 13.14 0.72 -2.35
CA LEU A 36 12.55 0.21 -3.58
C LEU A 36 13.61 -0.37 -4.52
N SER A 37 14.72 0.33 -4.73
CA SER A 37 15.81 -0.13 -5.59
C SER A 37 16.43 -1.44 -5.08
N TYR A 38 16.65 -1.56 -3.77
CA TYR A 38 17.15 -2.79 -3.17
C TYR A 38 16.15 -3.95 -3.32
N PHE A 39 14.87 -3.71 -3.04
CA PHE A 39 13.82 -4.70 -3.21
C PHE A 39 13.75 -5.22 -4.66
N GLN A 40 13.76 -4.31 -5.65
CA GLN A 40 13.73 -4.67 -7.07
C GLN A 40 14.97 -5.45 -7.52
N SER A 41 16.11 -5.19 -6.88
CA SER A 41 17.37 -5.90 -7.13
C SER A 41 17.47 -7.24 -6.40
N GLY A 42 16.46 -7.62 -5.61
CA GLY A 42 16.48 -8.85 -4.79
C GLY A 42 17.39 -8.77 -3.56
N LYS A 43 17.88 -7.57 -3.22
CA LYS A 43 18.72 -7.28 -2.06
C LYS A 43 17.84 -7.02 -0.84
N PHE A 44 17.22 -8.08 -0.34
CA PHE A 44 16.18 -7.96 0.68
C PHE A 44 16.73 -7.58 2.06
N GLU A 45 17.97 -7.98 2.39
CA GLU A 45 18.63 -7.56 3.64
C GLU A 45 18.82 -6.03 3.67
N GLU A 46 19.44 -5.48 2.64
CA GLU A 46 19.70 -4.04 2.53
C GLU A 46 18.40 -3.24 2.41
N CYS A 47 17.37 -3.82 1.80
CA CYS A 47 16.03 -3.24 1.78
C CYS A 47 15.45 -3.11 3.20
N ILE A 48 15.53 -4.17 4.00
CA ILE A 48 15.04 -4.17 5.39
C ILE A 48 15.80 -3.14 6.23
N ASP A 49 17.13 -3.06 6.11
CA ASP A 49 17.94 -2.08 6.84
C ASP A 49 17.51 -0.64 6.55
N VAL A 50 17.21 -0.32 5.29
CA VAL A 50 16.72 1.01 4.89
C VAL A 50 15.30 1.25 5.40
N LEU A 51 14.44 0.22 5.43
CA LEU A 51 13.08 0.34 5.97
C LEU A 51 13.07 0.53 7.50
N ILE A 52 14.00 -0.09 8.23
CA ILE A 52 14.19 0.15 9.67
C ILE A 52 14.58 1.60 9.92
N GLN A 53 15.51 2.15 9.12
CA GLN A 53 15.87 3.58 9.21
C GLN A 53 14.67 4.50 8.92
N LEU A 54 13.82 4.12 7.96
CA LEU A 54 12.63 4.87 7.61
C LEU A 54 11.56 4.83 8.71
N ASP A 55 11.39 3.68 9.39
CA ASP A 55 10.46 3.53 10.52
C ASP A 55 10.90 4.35 11.75
N GLN A 56 12.20 4.53 11.95
CA GLN A 56 12.74 5.41 13.00
C GLN A 56 12.38 6.89 12.76
N MET A 57 12.14 7.30 11.52
CA MET A 57 11.73 8.67 11.19
C MET A 57 10.21 8.82 11.10
N LYS A 58 9.52 7.80 10.58
CA LYS A 58 8.06 7.73 10.41
C LYS A 58 7.48 6.69 11.34
N HIS A 59 7.64 6.92 12.64
CA HIS A 59 7.28 5.97 13.70
C HIS A 59 5.92 5.29 13.47
N ASN A 60 5.96 3.96 13.29
CA ASN A 60 4.77 3.13 13.18
C ASN A 60 3.88 3.49 11.97
N ASP A 61 4.50 3.97 10.88
CA ASP A 61 3.82 4.20 9.60
C ASP A 61 3.37 2.87 8.98
N PRO A 62 2.07 2.68 8.70
CA PRO A 62 1.55 1.42 8.15
C PRO A 62 2.22 1.00 6.84
N LYS A 63 2.66 1.94 5.98
CA LYS A 63 3.26 1.60 4.68
C LYS A 63 4.69 1.09 4.85
N VAL A 64 5.45 1.66 5.78
CA VAL A 64 6.78 1.17 6.14
C VAL A 64 6.67 -0.26 6.68
N LEU A 65 5.75 -0.48 7.63
CA LEU A 65 5.51 -1.80 8.22
C LEU A 65 5.04 -2.83 7.17
N HIS A 66 4.14 -2.42 6.26
CA HIS A 66 3.71 -3.26 5.14
C HIS A 66 4.91 -3.70 4.30
N ASN A 67 5.71 -2.73 3.82
CA ASN A 67 6.83 -3.00 2.93
C ASN A 67 7.92 -3.83 3.60
N MET A 68 8.17 -3.61 4.89
CA MET A 68 9.11 -4.40 5.68
C MET A 68 8.66 -5.86 5.79
N ALA A 69 7.38 -6.10 6.07
CA ALA A 69 6.83 -7.47 6.12
C ALA A 69 6.97 -8.21 4.78
N ILE A 70 6.76 -7.51 3.66
CA ILE A 70 6.96 -8.08 2.32
C ILE A 70 8.45 -8.39 2.08
N ALA A 71 9.36 -7.48 2.43
CA ALA A 71 10.79 -7.68 2.28
C ALA A 71 11.31 -8.87 3.12
N GLU A 72 10.88 -8.99 4.37
CA GLU A 72 11.17 -10.15 5.23
C GLU A 72 10.68 -11.46 4.60
N TYR A 73 9.44 -11.47 4.10
CA TYR A 73 8.87 -12.66 3.47
C TYR A 73 9.71 -13.13 2.27
N PHE A 74 10.20 -12.21 1.45
CA PHE A 74 11.05 -12.54 0.32
C PHE A 74 12.48 -12.94 0.73
N LYS A 75 13.03 -12.31 1.77
CA LYS A 75 14.33 -12.68 2.37
C LYS A 75 14.33 -14.13 2.84
N ASP A 76 13.25 -14.56 3.48
CA ASP A 76 13.08 -15.93 4.01
C ASP A 76 12.66 -16.95 2.91
N GLY A 77 12.80 -16.60 1.64
CA GLY A 77 12.46 -17.47 0.52
C GLY A 77 10.97 -17.82 0.42
N CYS A 78 10.08 -16.92 0.87
CA CYS A 78 8.63 -17.11 0.86
C CYS A 78 8.13 -18.24 1.78
N SER A 79 8.89 -18.61 2.81
CA SER A 79 8.60 -19.80 3.63
C SER A 79 7.44 -19.63 4.62
N ASN A 80 7.20 -18.41 5.12
CA ASN A 80 6.28 -18.14 6.22
C ASN A 80 5.04 -17.31 5.79
N SER A 81 4.26 -17.82 4.85
CA SER A 81 3.12 -17.08 4.27
C SER A 81 2.01 -16.79 5.28
N GLU A 82 1.79 -17.65 6.28
CA GLU A 82 0.80 -17.40 7.34
C GLU A 82 1.17 -16.20 8.21
N LYS A 83 2.44 -16.12 8.64
CA LYS A 83 2.99 -14.96 9.36
C LYS A 83 2.80 -13.68 8.54
N LEU A 84 3.07 -13.73 7.24
CA LEU A 84 2.84 -12.59 6.35
C LEU A 84 1.37 -12.15 6.35
N VAL A 85 0.42 -13.09 6.20
CA VAL A 85 -1.02 -12.75 6.24
C VAL A 85 -1.40 -12.07 7.55
N GLU A 86 -0.92 -12.58 8.68
CA GLU A 86 -1.21 -11.99 10.00
C GLU A 86 -0.68 -10.56 10.11
N VAL A 87 0.55 -10.32 9.66
CA VAL A 87 1.15 -8.98 9.67
C VAL A 87 0.40 -8.02 8.77
N LEU A 88 0.09 -8.43 7.53
CA LEU A 88 -0.65 -7.60 6.58
C LEU A 88 -2.06 -7.25 7.08
N LYS A 89 -2.76 -8.20 7.71
CA LYS A 89 -4.07 -7.93 8.34
C LYS A 89 -3.96 -6.91 9.48
N ARG A 90 -2.92 -7.02 10.30
CA ARG A 90 -2.66 -6.07 11.40
C ARG A 90 -2.40 -4.66 10.87
N VAL A 91 -1.53 -4.53 9.87
CA VAL A 91 -1.19 -3.26 9.22
C VAL A 91 -2.42 -2.63 8.54
N LYS A 92 -3.24 -3.44 7.84
CA LYS A 92 -4.51 -2.98 7.27
C LYS A 92 -5.42 -2.40 8.35
N LYS A 93 -5.62 -3.13 9.46
CA LYS A 93 -6.45 -2.67 10.59
C LYS A 93 -5.92 -1.36 11.18
N GLN A 94 -4.60 -1.24 11.35
CA GLN A 94 -3.95 -0.03 11.85
C GLN A 94 -4.18 1.16 10.93
N SER A 95 -4.04 0.99 9.60
CA SER A 95 -4.34 2.03 8.61
C SER A 95 -5.81 2.48 8.66
N GLU A 96 -6.74 1.53 8.83
CA GLU A 96 -8.18 1.83 8.95
C GLU A 96 -8.50 2.65 10.20
N GLN A 97 -7.86 2.34 11.32
CA GLN A 97 -8.01 3.07 12.59
C GLN A 97 -7.46 4.49 12.52
N LEU A 98 -6.31 4.68 11.85
CA LEU A 98 -5.72 6.01 11.64
C LEU A 98 -6.60 6.86 10.72
N SER A 99 -7.17 6.26 9.67
CA SER A 99 -8.10 6.94 8.75
C SER A 99 -9.43 7.32 9.43
N SER A 100 -9.95 6.50 10.36
CA SER A 100 -11.16 6.83 11.11
C SER A 100 -10.92 7.94 12.15
N ALA A 101 -9.83 7.87 12.91
CA ALA A 101 -9.49 8.90 13.90
C ALA A 101 -9.26 10.28 13.27
N ALA A 102 -8.74 10.31 12.03
CA ALA A 102 -8.59 11.55 11.28
C ALA A 102 -9.93 12.16 10.83
N LYS A 103 -10.96 11.34 10.56
CA LYS A 103 -12.30 11.84 10.19
C LYS A 103 -13.01 12.52 11.35
N ASP A 104 -12.83 11.99 12.57
CA ASP A 104 -13.41 12.56 13.79
C ASP A 104 -12.81 13.94 14.16
N GLN A 105 -11.61 14.28 13.67
CA GLN A 105 -10.99 15.60 13.85
C GLN A 105 -11.35 16.62 12.74
N VAL A 106 -11.78 16.18 11.56
CA VAL A 106 -12.08 17.06 10.40
C VAL A 106 -13.51 17.62 10.45
N GLU A 107 -14.43 17.01 11.20
CA GLU A 107 -15.78 17.58 11.40
C GLU A 107 -15.78 18.89 12.22
N ALA A 108 -14.64 19.31 12.79
CA ALA A 108 -14.48 20.60 13.47
C ALA A 108 -13.81 21.71 12.63
N ALA A 109 -13.22 21.41 11.46
CA ALA A 109 -12.57 22.44 10.63
C ALA A 109 -12.52 22.07 9.13
N ASN A 110 -13.41 22.69 8.36
CA ASN A 110 -13.47 22.84 6.89
C ASN A 110 -13.57 21.58 5.98
N PRO A 111 -14.64 21.48 5.14
CA PRO A 111 -14.78 20.45 4.12
C PRO A 111 -14.05 20.88 2.84
N GLY A 112 -12.73 20.66 2.76
CA GLY A 112 -11.95 21.15 1.59
C GLY A 112 -10.76 20.30 1.14
N THR A 113 -10.35 19.26 1.85
CA THR A 113 -9.11 18.53 1.52
C THR A 113 -9.42 17.10 1.08
N ASN A 114 -9.76 16.95 -0.20
CA ASN A 114 -10.07 15.68 -0.88
C ASN A 114 -8.82 14.93 -1.41
N VAL A 115 -7.61 15.43 -1.15
CA VAL A 115 -6.36 14.87 -1.69
C VAL A 115 -5.86 13.62 -0.94
N SER A 116 -6.12 13.46 0.37
CA SER A 116 -5.62 12.27 1.11
C SER A 116 -6.47 11.00 0.91
N VAL A 117 -7.77 11.15 0.61
CA VAL A 117 -8.70 10.02 0.52
C VAL A 117 -8.40 9.10 -0.67
N SER A 118 -7.98 9.65 -1.81
CA SER A 118 -7.70 8.88 -3.03
C SER A 118 -6.44 8.01 -2.89
N LYS A 119 -5.40 8.54 -2.24
CA LYS A 119 -4.13 7.85 -2.04
C LYS A 119 -4.23 6.71 -1.02
N ASP A 120 -4.91 6.97 0.09
CA ASP A 120 -5.19 5.94 1.11
C ASP A 120 -6.02 4.78 0.55
N HIS A 121 -6.97 5.07 -0.35
CA HIS A 121 -7.77 4.02 -0.98
C HIS A 121 -6.90 3.05 -1.78
N PHE A 122 -5.94 3.56 -2.56
CA PHE A 122 -5.01 2.73 -3.33
C PHE A 122 -4.13 1.86 -2.41
N ASP A 123 -3.55 2.44 -1.37
CA ASP A 123 -2.69 1.71 -0.43
C ASP A 123 -3.45 0.58 0.29
N ARG A 124 -4.73 0.81 0.61
CA ARG A 124 -5.63 -0.21 1.16
C ARG A 124 -5.94 -1.31 0.15
N THR A 125 -6.16 -0.97 -1.12
CA THR A 125 -6.37 -1.96 -2.18
C THR A 125 -5.14 -2.84 -2.36
N VAL A 126 -3.94 -2.26 -2.44
CA VAL A 126 -2.70 -3.05 -2.60
C VAL A 126 -2.46 -3.95 -1.38
N THR A 127 -2.69 -3.45 -0.17
CA THR A 127 -2.61 -4.29 1.04
C THR A 127 -3.57 -5.47 0.97
N THR A 128 -4.82 -5.22 0.56
CA THR A 128 -5.85 -6.26 0.42
C THR A 128 -5.51 -7.27 -0.67
N LEU A 129 -5.00 -6.81 -1.81
CA LEU A 129 -4.53 -7.66 -2.90
C LEU A 129 -3.37 -8.55 -2.43
N ASN A 130 -2.37 -7.99 -1.74
CA ASN A 130 -1.23 -8.78 -1.23
C ASN A 130 -1.67 -9.86 -0.22
N ILE A 131 -2.72 -9.62 0.58
CA ILE A 131 -3.32 -10.67 1.42
C ILE A 131 -3.93 -11.78 0.56
N ALA A 132 -4.68 -11.44 -0.50
CA ALA A 132 -5.27 -12.43 -1.40
C ALA A 132 -4.19 -13.29 -2.09
N VAL A 133 -3.14 -12.66 -2.62
CA VAL A 133 -1.99 -13.35 -3.23
C VAL A 133 -1.34 -14.33 -2.25
N THR A 134 -1.18 -13.91 -1.00
CA THR A 134 -0.58 -14.77 0.03
C THR A 134 -1.49 -15.98 0.33
N TRP A 135 -2.82 -15.79 0.39
CA TRP A 135 -3.76 -16.92 0.51
C TRP A 135 -3.76 -17.85 -0.69
N PHE A 136 -3.58 -17.32 -1.90
CA PHE A 136 -3.44 -18.12 -3.11
C PHE A 136 -2.20 -19.03 -3.03
N HIS A 137 -1.06 -18.50 -2.60
CA HIS A 137 0.16 -19.29 -2.39
C HIS A 137 0.04 -20.34 -1.28
N LEU A 138 -0.86 -20.13 -0.31
CA LEU A 138 -1.24 -21.11 0.71
C LEU A 138 -2.28 -22.13 0.24
N TYR A 139 -2.62 -22.17 -1.05
CA TYR A 139 -3.65 -23.05 -1.62
C TYR A 139 -5.05 -22.84 -1.02
N HIS A 140 -5.27 -21.76 -0.27
CA HIS A 140 -6.56 -21.40 0.30
C HIS A 140 -7.37 -20.55 -0.67
N TYR A 141 -7.71 -21.14 -1.82
CA TYR A 141 -8.36 -20.46 -2.94
C TYR A 141 -9.70 -19.82 -2.57
N SER A 142 -10.51 -20.46 -1.72
CA SER A 142 -11.77 -19.87 -1.23
C SER A 142 -11.56 -18.58 -0.43
N LYS A 143 -10.53 -18.53 0.43
CA LYS A 143 -10.18 -17.31 1.18
C LYS A 143 -9.68 -16.21 0.24
N SER A 144 -8.80 -16.57 -0.70
CA SER A 144 -8.33 -15.62 -1.71
C SER A 144 -9.48 -15.03 -2.53
N PHE A 145 -10.38 -15.90 -3.02
CA PHE A 145 -11.56 -15.52 -3.77
C PHE A 145 -12.45 -14.56 -2.99
N SER A 146 -12.79 -14.88 -1.74
CA SER A 146 -13.65 -14.04 -0.89
C SER A 146 -13.11 -12.62 -0.66
N ILE A 147 -11.79 -12.44 -0.77
CA ILE A 147 -11.14 -11.13 -0.64
C ILE A 147 -11.17 -10.37 -1.97
N LEU A 148 -11.01 -11.07 -3.10
CA LEU A 148 -10.95 -10.48 -4.44
C LEU A 148 -12.32 -10.11 -5.00
N GLU A 149 -13.37 -10.87 -4.68
CA GLU A 149 -14.71 -10.63 -5.20
C GLU A 149 -15.20 -9.19 -4.93
N PRO A 150 -15.13 -8.65 -3.70
CA PRO A 150 -15.49 -7.25 -3.46
C PRO A 150 -14.62 -6.22 -4.20
N LEU A 151 -13.34 -6.54 -4.43
CA LEU A 151 -12.45 -5.67 -5.20
C LEU A 151 -12.83 -5.67 -6.68
N PHE A 152 -13.19 -6.83 -7.22
CA PHE A 152 -13.63 -6.99 -8.60
C PHE A 152 -14.95 -6.27 -8.88
N GLN A 153 -15.92 -6.31 -7.96
CA GLN A 153 -17.16 -5.53 -8.10
C GLN A 153 -16.94 -4.01 -8.15
N ASN A 154 -15.79 -3.54 -7.67
CA ASN A 154 -15.40 -2.13 -7.67
C ASN A 154 -14.26 -1.82 -8.65
N ILE A 155 -13.98 -2.72 -9.61
CA ILE A 155 -12.80 -2.67 -10.47
C ILE A 155 -12.68 -1.38 -11.28
N GLN A 156 -13.80 -0.77 -11.68
CA GLN A 156 -13.83 0.50 -12.43
C GLN A 156 -13.22 1.68 -11.67
N ARG A 157 -13.16 1.61 -10.33
CA ARG A 157 -12.57 2.66 -9.49
C ARG A 157 -11.07 2.45 -9.25
N LEU A 158 -10.49 1.38 -9.78
CA LEU A 158 -9.10 1.01 -9.56
C LEU A 158 -8.23 1.42 -10.74
N ASP A 159 -6.93 1.58 -10.48
CA ASP A 159 -5.94 1.71 -11.54
C ASP A 159 -5.92 0.45 -12.42
N GLU A 160 -5.65 0.64 -13.71
CA GLU A 160 -5.60 -0.44 -14.71
C GLU A 160 -4.67 -1.58 -14.28
N THR A 161 -3.52 -1.25 -13.69
CA THR A 161 -2.53 -2.24 -13.24
C THR A 161 -3.11 -3.15 -12.16
N ILE A 162 -3.82 -2.56 -11.19
CA ILE A 162 -4.42 -3.29 -10.06
C ILE A 162 -5.63 -4.09 -10.54
N ALA A 163 -6.44 -3.53 -11.42
CA ALA A 163 -7.56 -4.21 -12.06
C ALA A 163 -7.10 -5.48 -12.78
N LEU A 164 -6.04 -5.37 -13.61
CA LEU A 164 -5.42 -6.50 -14.29
C LEU A 164 -4.93 -7.57 -13.29
N GLN A 165 -4.25 -7.16 -12.22
CA GLN A 165 -3.78 -8.09 -11.19
C GLN A 165 -4.93 -8.86 -10.53
N ILE A 166 -6.03 -8.19 -10.19
CA ILE A 166 -7.22 -8.85 -9.63
C ILE A 166 -7.78 -9.88 -10.62
N CYS A 167 -7.95 -9.49 -11.89
CA CYS A 167 -8.48 -10.36 -12.94
C CYS A 167 -7.62 -11.61 -13.14
N PHE A 168 -6.29 -11.48 -13.22
CA PHE A 168 -5.41 -12.62 -13.41
C PHE A 168 -5.39 -13.56 -12.21
N LEU A 169 -5.37 -13.01 -10.99
CA LEU A 169 -5.39 -13.86 -9.81
C LEU A 169 -6.70 -14.64 -9.68
N LEU A 170 -7.82 -14.02 -10.03
CA LEU A 170 -9.13 -14.68 -10.08
C LEU A 170 -9.18 -15.77 -11.18
N LEU A 171 -8.54 -15.54 -12.33
CA LEU A 171 -8.38 -16.55 -13.37
C LEU A 171 -7.55 -17.74 -12.86
N ASP A 172 -6.41 -17.49 -12.21
CA ASP A 172 -5.54 -18.53 -11.67
C ASP A 172 -6.24 -19.37 -10.60
N ILE A 173 -7.02 -18.73 -9.72
CA ILE A 173 -7.85 -19.41 -8.72
C ILE A 173 -8.83 -20.38 -9.41
N SER A 174 -9.48 -19.92 -10.48
CA SER A 174 -10.50 -20.70 -11.18
C SER A 174 -9.92 -21.88 -11.94
N LEU A 175 -8.74 -21.68 -12.54
CA LEU A 175 -7.96 -22.75 -13.15
C LEU A 175 -7.54 -23.78 -12.09
N ALA A 176 -7.06 -23.34 -10.93
CA ALA A 176 -6.66 -24.23 -9.83
C ALA A 176 -7.83 -25.04 -9.25
N CYS A 177 -9.03 -24.44 -9.15
CA CYS A 177 -10.23 -25.10 -8.65
C CYS A 177 -10.90 -26.04 -9.67
N ARG A 178 -10.46 -26.08 -10.94
CA ARG A 178 -11.11 -26.81 -12.05
C ARG A 178 -12.55 -26.37 -12.36
N ASP A 179 -12.99 -25.26 -11.79
CA ASP A 179 -14.27 -24.57 -12.07
C ASP A 179 -14.10 -23.45 -13.12
N ALA A 180 -13.02 -23.54 -13.92
CA ALA A 180 -12.64 -22.51 -14.89
C ALA A 180 -13.77 -22.12 -15.83
N VAL A 181 -14.65 -23.04 -16.22
CA VAL A 181 -15.70 -22.79 -17.23
C VAL A 181 -16.77 -21.80 -16.75
N ASN A 182 -17.22 -21.90 -15.48
CA ASN A 182 -18.23 -21.00 -14.93
C ASN A 182 -17.64 -19.61 -14.63
N PHE A 183 -16.38 -19.56 -14.26
CA PHE A 183 -15.73 -18.32 -13.86
C PHE A 183 -15.12 -17.54 -15.04
N LEU A 184 -14.62 -18.24 -16.06
CA LEU A 184 -14.19 -17.65 -17.33
C LEU A 184 -15.34 -16.83 -17.95
N VAL A 185 -16.57 -17.33 -17.92
CA VAL A 185 -17.72 -16.59 -18.49
C VAL A 185 -18.00 -15.30 -17.71
N SER A 186 -17.78 -15.25 -16.39
CA SER A 186 -18.04 -14.03 -15.62
C SER A 186 -16.87 -13.04 -15.62
N VAL A 187 -15.61 -13.49 -15.68
CA VAL A 187 -14.43 -12.59 -15.63
C VAL A 187 -13.87 -12.27 -17.01
N VAL A 188 -13.93 -13.18 -17.97
CA VAL A 188 -13.49 -12.89 -19.35
C VAL A 188 -14.47 -11.93 -20.03
N PHE A 189 -15.77 -12.13 -19.87
CA PHE A 189 -16.77 -11.26 -20.51
C PHE A 189 -16.78 -9.85 -19.91
N THR A 190 -16.71 -9.72 -18.58
CA THR A 190 -16.71 -8.40 -17.93
C THR A 190 -15.32 -7.75 -17.88
N GLY A 191 -14.23 -8.53 -17.82
CA GLY A 191 -12.85 -8.04 -17.72
C GLY A 191 -12.19 -7.72 -19.06
N LEU A 192 -12.38 -8.54 -20.11
CA LEU A 192 -11.79 -8.23 -21.43
C LEU A 192 -12.53 -7.10 -22.15
N GLU A 193 -13.83 -6.92 -21.91
CA GLU A 193 -14.58 -5.81 -22.51
C GLU A 193 -14.13 -4.45 -21.96
N VAL A 194 -13.63 -4.43 -20.71
CA VAL A 194 -13.01 -3.24 -20.09
C VAL A 194 -11.59 -2.99 -20.61
N LEU A 195 -10.83 -4.03 -20.97
CA LEU A 195 -9.38 -3.92 -21.21
C LEU A 195 -8.95 -3.96 -22.68
N LYS A 196 -9.80 -4.36 -23.65
CA LYS A 196 -9.45 -4.34 -25.10
C LYS A 196 -8.06 -4.92 -25.47
N TYR A 197 -7.55 -5.92 -24.74
CA TYR A 197 -6.19 -6.47 -24.97
C TYR A 197 -6.19 -7.94 -25.43
N SER A 198 -5.14 -8.27 -26.20
CA SER A 198 -4.87 -9.61 -26.76
C SER A 198 -4.29 -10.56 -25.69
N PRO A 199 -4.77 -11.82 -25.60
CA PRO A 199 -4.39 -12.79 -24.55
C PRO A 199 -2.91 -13.24 -24.49
N THR A 200 -2.05 -12.84 -25.44
CA THR A 200 -0.79 -13.55 -25.71
C THR A 200 0.44 -13.04 -24.95
N ASP A 201 0.43 -11.82 -24.40
CA ASP A 201 1.61 -11.23 -23.72
C ASP A 201 1.56 -11.29 -22.18
N LEU A 202 0.48 -11.76 -21.58
CA LEU A 202 0.18 -11.54 -20.15
C LEU A 202 0.66 -12.65 -19.19
N PHE A 203 1.31 -13.70 -19.70
CA PHE A 203 1.49 -14.95 -18.94
C PHE A 203 2.83 -15.12 -18.19
N ARG A 204 3.72 -14.12 -18.08
CA ARG A 204 5.11 -14.39 -17.62
C ARG A 204 5.75 -13.52 -16.54
N LYS A 205 5.04 -12.69 -15.78
CA LYS A 205 5.66 -12.03 -14.61
C LYS A 205 4.66 -11.73 -13.50
N TRP A 206 4.48 -12.70 -12.60
CA TRP A 206 3.73 -12.48 -11.36
C TRP A 206 4.64 -12.72 -10.15
N LYS A 207 4.92 -11.66 -9.41
CA LYS A 207 5.52 -11.65 -8.06
C LYS A 207 4.69 -10.69 -7.22
N ILE A 208 4.54 -10.97 -5.92
CA ILE A 208 4.02 -10.02 -4.93
C ILE A 208 4.69 -8.66 -5.15
N GLN A 209 3.88 -7.61 -5.28
CA GLN A 209 4.39 -6.26 -5.56
C GLN A 209 4.44 -5.48 -4.24
N PRO A 210 5.55 -4.78 -3.95
CA PRO A 210 5.56 -3.80 -2.87
C PRO A 210 4.53 -2.71 -3.20
N ILE A 211 3.95 -2.09 -2.18
CA ILE A 211 3.15 -0.88 -2.40
C ILE A 211 4.07 0.15 -3.06
N SER A 212 3.56 0.83 -4.10
CA SER A 212 4.28 1.88 -4.83
C SER A 212 5.00 2.80 -3.84
N MET A 213 6.32 2.63 -3.72
CA MET A 213 7.16 3.46 -2.84
C MET A 213 7.38 4.86 -3.42
N GLY A 214 6.73 5.20 -4.55
CA GLY A 214 6.87 6.49 -5.24
C GLY A 214 6.27 7.68 -4.48
N CYS A 215 5.97 7.53 -3.20
CA CYS A 215 5.07 8.41 -2.48
C CYS A 215 5.34 8.48 -0.97
N PHE A 216 6.61 8.38 -0.59
CA PHE A 216 7.12 8.91 0.67
C PHE A 216 7.53 10.36 0.53
#